data_AF-A0A8J3KPF6-F1
#
_entry.id   AF-A0A8J3KPF6-F1
#
_cell.length_a   1.000
_cell.length_b   1.000
_cell.length_c   1.000
_cell.angle_alpha   90.00
_cell.angle_beta   90.00
_cell.angle_gamma   90.00
#
_symmetry.space_group_name_H-M   'P 1'
#
loop_
_entity.id
_entity.type
_entity.pdbx_description
1 polymer ?
#
loop_
_entity_poly.entity_id
_entity_poly.type
_entity_poly.pdbx_seq_one_letter_code
_entity_poly.pdbx_strand_id
1 'polypeptide(L)'
;MRRLIRTAALAAVAAVMATWSMPATTAYARPPGMRPSYYMWLYDCFAISASTGTIDTVNVLQSATGSDLELIGTITPCLRPEPLQAFGVATYSATTAVGDAAAYQLSDQATQPYQKRVPVKPGEHAACLLTSETIRLACVSIGWVTVDDVARPVVEGPLPVDSPLVAALPVVDMFRSWVPIGPVCPGCP
;
A
#
# COMPACT_ATOMS: atom_id res chain seq x y z
N MET A 1 -12.54 76.43 -8.17
CA MET A 1 -11.48 76.37 -9.20
C MET A 1 -10.99 74.93 -9.32
N ARG A 2 -10.85 74.47 -10.56
CA ARG A 2 -10.32 73.19 -11.08
C ARG A 2 -9.22 72.54 -10.22
N ARG A 3 -9.28 71.20 -10.06
CA ARG A 3 -8.41 70.25 -10.79
C ARG A 3 -8.78 68.78 -10.49
N LEU A 4 -9.11 68.07 -11.58
CA LEU A 4 -9.05 66.61 -11.75
C LEU A 4 -7.66 66.06 -11.37
N ILE A 5 -7.58 64.76 -11.00
CA ILE A 5 -6.57 63.75 -11.40
C ILE A 5 -6.85 62.43 -10.64
N ARG A 6 -7.39 61.41 -11.33
CA ARG A 6 -6.76 60.11 -11.72
C ARG A 6 -6.90 58.99 -10.68
N THR A 7 -7.86 58.07 -10.87
CA THR A 7 -7.76 56.73 -11.51
C THR A 7 -7.24 55.59 -10.61
N ALA A 8 -8.15 54.63 -10.41
CA ALA A 8 -8.00 53.17 -10.51
C ALA A 8 -7.01 52.41 -9.60
N ALA A 9 -7.57 51.53 -8.76
CA ALA A 9 -7.38 50.08 -8.90
C ALA A 9 -8.40 49.32 -8.04
N LEU A 10 -9.48 48.84 -8.66
CA LEU A 10 -10.25 47.71 -8.13
C LEU A 10 -9.38 46.46 -8.34
N ALA A 11 -8.81 45.90 -7.27
CA ALA A 11 -8.30 44.54 -7.28
C ALA A 11 -9.38 43.62 -6.71
N ALA A 12 -10.27 43.18 -7.59
CA ALA A 12 -11.19 42.10 -7.29
C ALA A 12 -10.38 40.82 -7.09
N VAL A 13 -10.22 40.38 -5.85
CA VAL A 13 -9.69 39.05 -5.53
C VAL A 13 -10.79 38.04 -5.83
N ALA A 14 -10.95 37.68 -7.10
CA ALA A 14 -11.67 36.50 -7.51
C ALA A 14 -10.78 35.29 -7.19
N ALA A 15 -10.84 34.81 -5.95
CA ALA A 15 -10.27 33.53 -5.59
C ALA A 15 -11.06 32.45 -6.36
N VAL A 16 -10.43 31.97 -7.42
CA VAL A 16 -10.84 30.86 -8.25
C VAL A 16 -11.15 29.68 -7.34
N MET A 17 -12.43 29.35 -7.19
CA MET A 17 -12.82 28.03 -6.73
C MET A 17 -12.36 27.05 -7.80
N ALA A 18 -11.19 26.47 -7.60
CA ALA A 18 -10.77 25.29 -8.32
C ALA A 18 -11.81 24.21 -7.99
N THR A 19 -12.77 24.01 -8.89
CA THR A 19 -13.58 22.81 -8.92
C THR A 19 -12.63 21.68 -9.23
N TRP A 20 -12.13 21.01 -8.18
CA TRP A 20 -11.50 19.71 -8.33
C TRP A 20 -12.59 18.79 -8.83
N SER A 21 -12.65 18.62 -10.14
CA SER A 21 -13.38 17.55 -10.79
C SER A 21 -12.85 16.26 -10.18
N MET A 22 -13.57 15.70 -9.22
CA MET A 22 -13.29 14.37 -8.71
C MET A 22 -13.26 13.45 -9.93
N PRO A 23 -12.13 12.79 -10.23
CA PRO A 23 -12.16 11.75 -11.25
C PRO A 23 -13.23 10.77 -10.80
N ALA A 24 -14.22 10.55 -11.67
CA ALA A 24 -15.26 9.57 -11.41
C ALA A 24 -14.56 8.26 -11.06
N THR A 25 -14.70 7.82 -9.80
CA THR A 25 -14.28 6.49 -9.38
C THR A 25 -15.01 5.53 -10.29
N THR A 26 -14.29 4.92 -11.23
CA THR A 26 -14.82 3.84 -12.04
C THR A 26 -15.15 2.72 -11.07
N ALA A 27 -16.42 2.56 -10.75
CA ALA A 27 -16.93 1.35 -10.13
C ALA A 27 -16.54 0.20 -11.09
N TYR A 28 -15.47 -0.51 -10.73
CA TYR A 28 -14.86 -1.47 -11.62
C TYR A 28 -15.74 -2.72 -11.63
N ALA A 29 -16.46 -2.93 -12.73
CA ALA A 29 -17.32 -4.09 -12.89
C ALA A 29 -16.48 -5.38 -12.83
N ARG A 30 -16.89 -6.31 -11.96
CA ARG A 30 -16.31 -7.66 -11.85
C ARG A 30 -16.21 -8.29 -13.25
N PRO A 31 -15.01 -8.69 -13.72
CA PRO A 31 -14.87 -9.38 -15.01
C PRO A 31 -15.74 -10.64 -15.04
N PRO A 32 -16.59 -10.83 -16.07
CA PRO A 32 -17.35 -12.07 -16.21
C PRO A 32 -16.39 -13.26 -16.37
N GLY A 33 -16.60 -14.33 -15.59
CA GLY A 33 -15.77 -15.54 -15.61
C GLY A 33 -14.65 -15.62 -14.56
N MET A 34 -14.56 -14.65 -13.64
CA MET A 34 -13.59 -14.68 -12.54
C MET A 34 -13.80 -15.92 -11.64
N ARG A 35 -12.82 -16.83 -11.63
CA ARG A 35 -12.82 -18.02 -10.75
C ARG A 35 -12.79 -17.58 -9.29
N PRO A 36 -13.32 -18.38 -8.34
CA PRO A 36 -13.36 -18.03 -6.91
C PRO A 36 -11.98 -17.80 -6.27
N SER A 37 -10.89 -18.19 -6.93
CA SER A 37 -9.51 -17.92 -6.52
C SER A 37 -9.02 -16.50 -6.79
N TYR A 38 -9.67 -15.79 -7.71
CA TYR A 38 -9.27 -14.47 -8.13
C TYR A 38 -10.03 -13.43 -7.30
N TYR A 39 -9.25 -12.60 -6.63
CA TYR A 39 -9.74 -11.49 -5.84
C TYR A 39 -9.39 -10.20 -6.55
N MET A 40 -10.11 -9.15 -6.20
CA MET A 40 -9.79 -7.80 -6.61
C MET A 40 -8.98 -7.13 -5.50
N TRP A 41 -8.06 -6.26 -5.87
CA TRP A 41 -7.41 -5.41 -4.88
C TRP A 41 -8.42 -4.50 -4.18
N LEU A 42 -8.15 -4.13 -2.93
CA LEU A 42 -8.90 -3.09 -2.24
C LEU A 42 -8.91 -1.82 -3.09
N TYR A 43 -10.04 -1.14 -3.13
CA TYR A 43 -10.16 0.07 -3.94
C TYR A 43 -9.13 1.12 -3.51
N ASP A 44 -8.45 1.69 -4.50
CA ASP A 44 -7.66 2.90 -4.31
C ASP A 44 -8.58 4.11 -4.44
N CYS A 45 -8.79 4.78 -3.32
CA CYS A 45 -9.51 6.04 -3.30
C CYS A 45 -8.54 7.20 -3.45
N PHE A 46 -8.91 8.18 -4.27
CA PHE A 46 -8.09 9.35 -4.53
C PHE A 46 -7.88 10.22 -3.28
N ALA A 47 -6.81 11.02 -3.32
CA ALA A 47 -6.05 11.69 -2.25
C ALA A 47 -6.79 12.33 -1.03
N ILE A 48 -8.11 12.45 -1.04
CA ILE A 48 -8.89 12.99 0.09
C ILE A 48 -9.39 11.86 1.01
N SER A 49 -9.42 10.62 0.51
CA SER A 49 -9.91 9.47 1.27
C SER A 49 -9.12 8.22 0.92
N ALA A 50 -7.79 8.24 0.84
CA ALA A 50 -7.03 7.02 0.55
C ALA A 50 -7.22 5.95 1.64
N SER A 51 -7.17 4.67 1.25
CA SER A 51 -7.07 3.58 2.23
C SER A 51 -5.79 3.79 3.06
N THR A 52 -5.86 3.52 4.36
CA THR A 52 -4.71 3.62 5.26
C THR A 52 -4.41 2.28 5.88
N GLY A 53 -3.19 2.11 6.36
CA GLY A 53 -2.81 0.93 7.12
C GLY A 53 -1.66 1.22 8.07
N THR A 54 -1.48 0.31 9.02
CA THR A 54 -0.42 0.38 10.03
C THR A 54 0.21 -1.01 10.18
N ILE A 55 1.50 -1.03 10.50
CA ILE A 55 2.20 -2.22 10.99
C ILE A 55 2.53 -1.91 12.45
N ASP A 56 1.75 -2.47 13.37
CA ASP A 56 1.85 -2.19 14.80
C ASP A 56 2.87 -3.08 15.49
N THR A 57 3.07 -4.31 14.99
CA THR A 57 3.99 -5.29 15.56
C THR A 57 4.64 -6.10 14.46
N VAL A 58 5.94 -6.36 14.62
CA VAL A 58 6.71 -7.26 13.76
C VAL A 58 7.46 -8.26 14.62
N ASN A 59 7.19 -9.55 14.40
CA ASN A 59 7.97 -10.62 15.01
C ASN A 59 8.92 -11.24 13.98
N VAL A 60 10.19 -11.39 14.34
CA VAL A 60 11.13 -12.20 13.56
C VAL A 60 10.98 -13.66 14.01
N LEU A 61 10.51 -14.51 13.11
CA LEU A 61 10.33 -15.93 13.35
C LEU A 61 11.41 -16.70 12.59
N GLN A 62 11.95 -17.74 13.23
CA GLN A 62 12.85 -18.68 12.57
C GLN A 62 12.05 -19.92 12.18
N SER A 63 12.10 -20.29 10.91
CA SER A 63 11.47 -21.50 10.37
C SER A 63 12.53 -22.46 9.83
N ALA A 64 12.14 -23.70 9.55
CA ALA A 64 13.05 -24.69 8.96
C ALA A 64 13.54 -24.29 7.56
N THR A 65 12.84 -23.38 6.89
CA THR A 65 13.11 -22.93 5.52
C THR A 65 13.77 -21.57 5.44
N GLY A 66 13.97 -20.88 6.56
CA GLY A 66 14.58 -19.55 6.60
C GLY A 66 14.07 -18.70 7.76
N SER A 67 14.13 -17.39 7.58
CA SER A 67 13.52 -16.43 8.51
C SER A 67 12.21 -15.93 7.92
N ASP A 68 11.20 -15.76 8.75
CA ASP A 68 9.93 -15.13 8.38
C ASP A 68 9.73 -13.89 9.23
N LEU A 69 9.12 -12.86 8.67
CA LEU A 69 8.54 -11.77 9.45
C LEU A 69 7.04 -12.02 9.61
N GLU A 70 6.56 -11.96 10.84
CA GLU A 70 5.13 -11.89 11.12
C GLU A 70 4.74 -10.44 11.35
N LEU A 71 4.02 -9.86 10.39
CA LEU A 71 3.49 -8.50 10.44
C LEU A 71 2.07 -8.53 10.99
N ILE A 72 1.83 -7.71 12.02
CA ILE A 72 0.52 -7.53 12.65
C ILE A 72 0.19 -6.05 12.61
N GLY A 73 -1.03 -5.72 12.23
CA GLY A 73 -1.48 -4.34 12.22
C GLY A 73 -2.92 -4.22 11.76
N THR A 74 -3.26 -3.06 11.19
CA THR A 74 -4.62 -2.76 10.75
C THR A 74 -4.66 -2.15 9.35
N ILE A 75 -5.78 -2.39 8.65
CA ILE A 75 -6.13 -1.72 7.39
C ILE A 75 -7.46 -1.01 7.59
N THR A 76 -7.51 0.27 7.22
CA THR A 76 -8.73 1.06 7.14
C THR A 76 -8.99 1.36 5.67
N PRO A 77 -9.86 0.59 5.00
CA PRO A 77 -10.19 0.86 3.61
C PRO A 77 -10.98 2.17 3.52
N CYS A 78 -10.75 2.90 2.44
CA CYS A 78 -11.41 4.16 2.19
C CYS A 78 -12.92 4.07 1.91
N LEU A 79 -13.34 2.93 1.38
CA LEU A 79 -14.73 2.60 1.09
C LEU A 79 -15.00 1.24 1.72
N ARG A 80 -16.28 0.98 2.02
CA ARG A 80 -16.69 -0.33 2.51
C ARG A 80 -16.27 -1.40 1.48
N PRO A 81 -15.46 -2.39 1.86
CA PRO A 81 -15.01 -3.39 0.91
C PRO A 81 -16.14 -4.27 0.39
N GLU A 82 -16.00 -4.72 -0.86
CA GLU A 82 -16.90 -5.68 -1.48
C GLU A 82 -16.42 -7.12 -1.24
N PRO A 83 -17.31 -8.14 -1.37
CA PRO A 83 -16.87 -9.52 -1.39
C PRO A 83 -15.77 -9.74 -2.42
N LEU A 84 -14.81 -10.61 -2.11
CA LEU A 84 -13.67 -10.96 -2.97
C LEU A 84 -12.66 -9.82 -3.16
N GLN A 85 -12.55 -8.89 -2.21
CA GLN A 85 -11.44 -7.95 -2.16
C GLN A 85 -10.27 -8.46 -1.33
N ALA A 86 -9.05 -8.01 -1.66
CA ALA A 86 -7.82 -8.45 -1.07
C ALA A 86 -6.85 -7.28 -0.84
N PHE A 87 -5.98 -7.47 0.14
CA PHE A 87 -4.80 -6.65 0.39
C PHE A 87 -3.55 -7.53 0.28
N GLY A 88 -2.37 -6.93 0.37
CA GLY A 88 -1.10 -7.61 0.14
C GLY A 88 -0.09 -7.34 1.22
N VAL A 89 0.87 -8.24 1.35
CA VAL A 89 2.11 -8.01 2.08
C VAL A 89 3.25 -8.47 1.19
N ALA A 90 4.27 -7.63 1.06
CA ALA A 90 5.44 -7.93 0.23
C ALA A 90 6.74 -7.54 0.91
N THR A 91 7.78 -8.32 0.65
CA THR A 91 9.17 -8.01 0.96
C THR A 91 9.83 -7.39 -0.26
N TYR A 92 10.77 -6.49 -0.03
CA TYR A 92 11.42 -5.68 -1.04
C TYR A 92 12.92 -5.86 -0.96
N SER A 93 13.53 -6.24 -2.07
CA SER A 93 14.97 -6.10 -2.29
C SER A 93 15.25 -4.83 -3.11
N ALA A 94 16.51 -4.60 -3.44
CA ALA A 94 16.91 -3.49 -4.31
C ALA A 94 16.30 -3.54 -5.72
N THR A 95 15.87 -4.72 -6.20
CA THR A 95 15.43 -4.92 -7.59
C THR A 95 14.09 -5.62 -7.73
N THR A 96 13.60 -6.28 -6.67
CA THR A 96 12.39 -7.10 -6.72
C THR A 96 11.52 -6.86 -5.50
N ALA A 97 10.22 -7.07 -5.67
CA ALA A 97 9.28 -7.19 -4.59
C ALA A 97 8.54 -8.52 -4.73
N VAL A 98 8.44 -9.28 -3.64
CA VAL A 98 7.83 -10.62 -3.62
C VAL A 98 6.89 -10.69 -2.43
N GLY A 99 5.74 -11.32 -2.60
CA GLY A 99 4.81 -11.42 -1.49
C GLY A 99 3.56 -12.21 -1.81
N ASP A 100 2.60 -12.01 -0.92
CA ASP A 100 1.33 -12.73 -0.90
C ASP A 100 0.20 -11.72 -0.74
N ALA A 101 -0.92 -12.04 -1.38
CA ALA A 101 -2.16 -11.33 -1.13
C ALA A 101 -3.12 -12.17 -0.28
N ALA A 102 -4.04 -11.47 0.35
CA ALA A 102 -4.90 -11.98 1.39
C ALA A 102 -6.30 -11.39 1.26
N ALA A 103 -7.31 -12.26 1.34
CA ALA A 103 -8.70 -11.85 1.36
C ALA A 103 -8.96 -10.86 2.51
N TYR A 104 -9.59 -9.74 2.19
CA TYR A 104 -10.20 -8.85 3.16
C TYR A 104 -11.40 -9.56 3.78
N GLN A 105 -11.49 -9.58 5.10
CA GLN A 105 -12.60 -10.19 5.80
C GLN A 105 -13.68 -9.14 6.02
N LEU A 106 -14.82 -9.33 5.34
CA LEU A 106 -15.96 -8.45 5.52
C LEU A 106 -16.39 -8.46 7.00
N SER A 107 -16.35 -7.29 7.61
CA SER A 107 -16.86 -7.06 8.96
C SER A 107 -17.61 -5.73 8.99
N ASP A 108 -18.41 -5.53 10.02
CA ASP A 108 -19.08 -4.24 10.26
C ASP A 108 -18.11 -3.19 10.83
N GLN A 109 -16.86 -3.56 11.12
CA GLN A 109 -15.83 -2.63 11.57
C GLN A 109 -15.24 -1.89 10.36
N ALA A 110 -15.09 -0.57 10.49
CA ALA A 110 -14.45 0.28 9.49
C ALA A 110 -12.95 0.02 9.34
N THR A 111 -12.34 -0.71 10.27
CA THR A 111 -10.92 -1.07 10.27
C THR A 111 -10.80 -2.54 10.58
N GLN A 112 -9.94 -3.25 9.84
CA GLN A 112 -9.75 -4.68 10.00
C GLN A 112 -8.33 -4.97 10.51
N PRO A 113 -8.16 -5.77 11.57
CA PRO A 113 -6.85 -6.29 11.93
C PRO A 113 -6.37 -7.32 10.90
N TYR A 114 -5.06 -7.40 10.72
CA TYR A 114 -4.43 -8.47 9.98
C TYR A 114 -3.21 -9.02 10.72
N GLN A 115 -2.92 -10.29 10.43
CA GLN A 115 -1.69 -10.96 10.84
C GLN A 115 -1.22 -11.81 9.66
N LYS A 116 0.00 -11.54 9.18
CA LYS A 116 0.57 -12.24 8.03
C LYS A 116 2.04 -12.54 8.22
N ARG A 117 2.43 -13.73 7.77
CA ARG A 117 3.83 -14.16 7.72
C ARG A 117 4.36 -14.01 6.32
N VAL A 118 5.55 -13.46 6.22
CA VAL A 118 6.29 -13.29 4.97
C VAL A 118 7.72 -13.77 5.18
N PRO A 119 8.16 -14.88 4.55
CA PRO A 119 9.57 -15.22 4.46
C PRO A 119 10.39 -14.05 3.95
N VAL A 120 11.53 -13.90 4.60
CA VAL A 120 12.53 -12.91 4.26
C VAL A 120 13.85 -13.56 3.93
N LYS A 121 14.52 -13.01 2.91
CA LYS A 121 15.79 -13.52 2.40
C LYS A 121 16.87 -12.46 2.49
N PRO A 122 18.14 -12.86 2.72
CA PRO A 122 19.26 -11.93 2.71
C PRO A 122 19.24 -11.05 1.46
N GLY A 123 19.34 -9.73 1.66
CA GLY A 123 19.23 -8.73 0.58
C GLY A 123 17.84 -8.11 0.40
N GLU A 124 16.85 -8.51 1.21
CA GLU A 124 15.61 -7.76 1.35
C GLU A 124 15.75 -6.67 2.43
N HIS A 125 15.31 -5.46 2.13
CA HIS A 125 15.54 -4.25 2.92
C HIS A 125 14.26 -3.65 3.50
N ALA A 126 13.09 -4.11 3.05
CA ALA A 126 11.81 -3.66 3.59
C ALA A 126 10.72 -4.73 3.48
N ALA A 127 9.73 -4.64 4.36
CA ALA A 127 8.45 -5.32 4.21
C ALA A 127 7.31 -4.31 4.28
N CYS A 128 6.36 -4.41 3.36
CA CYS A 128 5.27 -3.45 3.24
C CYS A 128 3.90 -4.12 3.16
N LEU A 129 2.93 -3.47 3.79
CA LEU A 129 1.51 -3.66 3.57
C LEU A 129 1.07 -2.94 2.31
N LEU A 130 0.26 -3.59 1.48
CA LEU A 130 -0.17 -3.11 0.16
C LEU A 130 -1.70 -3.10 0.04
N THR A 131 -2.27 -2.09 -0.61
CA THR A 131 -3.66 -2.15 -1.12
C THR A 131 -3.75 -2.61 -2.55
N SER A 132 -2.67 -2.48 -3.31
CA SER A 132 -2.56 -2.92 -4.70
C SER A 132 -1.11 -3.20 -5.07
N GLU A 133 -0.86 -3.70 -6.27
CA GLU A 133 0.50 -3.85 -6.82
C GLU A 133 1.22 -2.51 -7.02
N THR A 134 0.60 -1.37 -6.66
CA THR A 134 1.17 -0.04 -6.87
C THR A 134 1.19 0.83 -5.62
N ILE A 135 0.42 0.46 -4.59
CA ILE A 135 0.25 1.28 -3.39
C ILE A 135 0.73 0.53 -2.16
N ARG A 136 1.77 1.09 -1.54
CA ARG A 136 2.22 0.75 -0.19
C ARG A 136 1.40 1.58 0.80
N LEU A 137 0.97 0.97 1.89
CA LEU A 137 0.23 1.64 2.97
C LEU A 137 1.11 1.91 4.19
N ALA A 138 1.91 0.92 4.56
CA ALA A 138 2.83 0.97 5.68
C ALA A 138 4.03 0.08 5.34
N CYS A 139 5.23 0.49 5.72
CA CYS A 139 6.45 -0.26 5.50
C CYS A 139 7.31 -0.28 6.76
N VAL A 140 8.10 -1.33 6.91
CA VAL A 140 9.17 -1.44 7.91
C VAL A 140 10.48 -1.75 7.21
N SER A 141 11.58 -1.23 7.76
CA SER A 141 12.93 -1.51 7.29
C SER A 141 13.46 -2.81 7.88
N ILE A 142 14.20 -3.54 7.06
CA ILE A 142 14.86 -4.80 7.40
C ILE A 142 16.37 -4.59 7.24
N GLY A 143 17.08 -4.65 8.36
CA GLY A 143 18.53 -4.82 8.43
C GLY A 143 18.92 -6.29 8.51
N TRP A 144 20.21 -6.57 8.36
CA TRP A 144 20.77 -7.93 8.48
C TRP A 144 21.97 -7.93 9.40
N VAL A 145 21.99 -8.88 10.33
CA VAL A 145 23.13 -9.13 11.21
C VAL A 145 23.59 -10.57 11.06
N THR A 146 24.89 -10.82 11.14
CA THR A 146 25.44 -12.18 11.10
C THR A 146 25.58 -12.70 12.53
N VAL A 147 24.95 -13.84 12.83
CA VAL A 147 25.06 -14.55 14.12
C VAL A 147 25.40 -16.01 13.81
N ASP A 148 26.52 -16.48 14.34
CA ASP A 148 27.04 -17.84 14.08
C ASP A 148 27.13 -18.16 12.57
N ASP A 149 27.71 -17.24 11.79
CA ASP A 149 27.83 -17.30 10.33
C ASP A 149 26.50 -17.36 9.55
N VAL A 150 25.37 -17.13 10.23
CA VAL A 150 24.02 -17.08 9.62
C VAL A 150 23.52 -15.64 9.61
N ALA A 151 23.14 -15.15 8.43
CA ALA A 151 22.47 -13.86 8.29
C ALA A 151 21.05 -13.92 8.86
N ARG A 152 20.76 -13.04 9.82
CA ARG A 152 19.46 -12.93 10.50
C ARG A 152 18.88 -11.55 10.27
N PRO A 153 17.58 -11.45 9.90
CA PRO A 153 16.94 -10.17 9.71
C PRO A 153 16.70 -9.50 11.06
N VAL A 154 16.82 -8.17 11.07
CA VAL A 154 16.49 -7.30 12.20
C VAL A 154 15.57 -6.22 11.69
N VAL A 155 14.50 -5.94 12.41
CA VAL A 155 13.57 -4.86 12.04
C VAL A 155 14.12 -3.56 12.61
N GLU A 156 14.46 -2.61 11.74
CA GLU A 156 15.09 -1.35 12.15
C GLU A 156 14.06 -0.27 12.52
N GLY A 157 12.82 -0.41 12.05
CA GLY A 157 11.72 0.49 12.36
C GLY A 157 10.81 0.78 11.17
N PRO A 158 9.86 1.72 11.32
CA PRO A 158 8.97 2.12 10.24
C PRO A 158 9.72 2.88 9.14
N LEU A 159 9.32 2.66 7.88
CA LEU A 159 9.81 3.38 6.72
C LEU A 159 8.75 4.36 6.19
N PRO A 160 9.16 5.54 5.69
CA PRO A 160 8.24 6.45 5.01
C PRO A 160 7.67 5.77 3.76
N VAL A 161 6.38 5.99 3.54
CA VAL A 161 5.66 5.44 2.41
C VAL A 161 5.47 6.56 1.39
N ASP A 162 6.35 6.61 0.41
CA ASP A 162 6.17 7.50 -0.73
C ASP A 162 5.02 6.94 -1.60
N SER A 163 3.91 7.69 -1.58
CA SER A 163 2.62 7.46 -2.28
C SER A 163 2.77 7.32 -3.82
N PRO A 164 1.74 6.83 -4.55
CA PRO A 164 1.84 5.63 -5.40
C PRO A 164 2.46 5.81 -6.78
N LEU A 165 3.21 4.78 -7.20
CA LEU A 165 3.69 4.59 -8.57
C LEU A 165 2.63 3.83 -9.39
N VAL A 166 1.76 4.55 -10.13
CA VAL A 166 0.73 3.99 -11.04
C VAL A 166 1.45 3.24 -12.21
N ALA A 167 1.12 2.01 -12.66
CA ALA A 167 -0.17 1.38 -13.05
C ALA A 167 -0.15 -0.18 -13.08
N ALA A 168 -1.36 -0.79 -12.96
CA ALA A 168 -1.81 -2.19 -13.28
C ALA A 168 -1.41 -3.30 -12.27
N LEU A 169 -2.18 -4.38 -11.98
CA LEU A 169 -3.44 -4.99 -12.49
C LEU A 169 -4.55 -5.05 -11.41
N PRO A 170 -5.87 -5.02 -11.74
CA PRO A 170 -6.93 -5.05 -10.74
C PRO A 170 -7.24 -6.44 -10.15
N VAL A 171 -6.66 -7.50 -10.71
CA VAL A 171 -6.99 -8.89 -10.36
C VAL A 171 -5.76 -9.60 -9.82
N VAL A 172 -5.92 -10.23 -8.65
CA VAL A 172 -4.88 -10.99 -7.97
C VAL A 172 -5.33 -12.44 -7.73
N ASP A 173 -4.42 -13.39 -7.94
CA ASP A 173 -4.66 -14.82 -7.72
C ASP A 173 -4.26 -15.19 -6.28
N MET A 174 -5.23 -15.51 -5.41
CA MET A 174 -4.97 -15.84 -4.00
C MET A 174 -4.28 -17.19 -3.79
N PHE A 175 -4.21 -18.04 -4.82
CA PHE A 175 -3.48 -19.31 -4.73
C PHE A 175 -2.01 -19.18 -5.09
N ARG A 176 -1.58 -18.01 -5.57
CA ARG A 176 -0.17 -17.73 -5.81
C ARG A 176 0.44 -17.11 -4.56
N SER A 177 1.41 -17.81 -4.01
CA SER A 177 2.27 -17.29 -2.95
C SER A 177 3.69 -17.08 -3.47
N TRP A 178 4.41 -16.12 -2.90
CA TRP A 178 5.79 -15.79 -3.21
C TRP A 178 5.98 -15.41 -4.67
N VAL A 179 5.01 -14.67 -5.21
CA VAL A 179 5.07 -14.15 -6.58
C VAL A 179 5.48 -12.69 -6.58
N PRO A 180 6.04 -12.19 -7.69
CA PRO A 180 6.27 -10.77 -7.87
C PRO A 180 4.97 -9.99 -7.62
N ILE A 181 5.00 -9.03 -6.69
CA ILE A 181 3.85 -8.24 -6.26
C ILE A 181 4.32 -6.88 -5.71
N GLY A 182 3.50 -5.85 -5.85
CA GLY A 182 3.84 -4.51 -5.37
C GLY A 182 4.71 -3.71 -6.36
N PRO A 183 4.81 -2.38 -6.17
CA PRO A 183 5.54 -1.55 -7.10
C PRO A 183 7.02 -1.90 -7.05
N VAL A 184 7.71 -1.99 -8.18
CA VAL A 184 9.17 -2.12 -8.14
C VAL A 184 9.72 -0.88 -7.43
N CYS A 185 10.65 -1.09 -6.49
CA CYS A 185 11.32 -0.01 -5.79
C CYS A 185 12.77 0.15 -6.28
N PRO A 186 12.99 0.78 -7.46
CA PRO A 186 14.34 1.06 -7.93
C PRO A 186 14.99 2.08 -6.98
N GLY A 187 15.82 1.59 -6.07
CA GLY A 187 16.53 2.43 -5.10
C GLY A 187 15.95 2.44 -3.68
N CYS A 188 15.17 1.42 -3.27
CA CYS A 188 14.98 1.17 -1.84
C CYS A 188 16.38 0.93 -1.21
N PRO A 189 16.84 1.80 -0.29
CA PRO A 189 18.15 1.68 0.35
C PRO A 189 18.23 0.48 1.27
#